data_AF-A0A1D6FC82-F1
#
_entry.id   AF-A0A1D6FC82-F1
#
_cell.length_a   1.000
_cell.length_b   1.000
_cell.length_c   1.000
_cell.angle_alpha   90.00
_cell.angle_beta   90.00
_cell.angle_gamma   90.00
#
_symmetry.space_group_name_H-M   'P 1'
#
loop_
_entity.id
_entity.type
_entity.pdbx_description
1 polymer ?
#
loop_
_entity_poly.entity_id
_entity_poly.type
_entity_poly.pdbx_seq_one_letter_code
_entity_poly.pdbx_strand_id
1 'polypeptide(L)'
;MDDQELTESMQKLLIVMQRLDEKIGPMLEADGELFNKRWGWLSRAGLWDKSHLTRQIEKYADIYTSRVSNFLHYTPFMYFQSQEQTLAHDAHSYSGGKDIKVH
;
A
#
# COMPACT_ATOMS: atom_id res chain seq x y z
N MET A 1 -39.98 5.95 5.21
CA MET A 1 -39.05 6.10 4.07
C MET A 1 -39.57 5.19 2.99
N ASP A 2 -39.75 5.71 1.79
CA ASP A 2 -40.38 4.98 0.70
C ASP A 2 -39.39 3.93 0.14
N ASP A 3 -39.77 2.65 0.13
CA ASP A 3 -38.90 1.54 -0.32
C ASP A 3 -38.40 1.74 -1.76
N GLN A 4 -39.16 2.51 -2.55
CA GLN A 4 -38.81 2.91 -3.90
C GLN A 4 -37.62 3.87 -3.95
N GLU A 5 -37.61 4.91 -3.10
CA GLU A 5 -36.49 5.86 -2.99
C GLU A 5 -35.20 5.16 -2.53
N LEU A 6 -35.32 4.18 -1.63
CA LEU A 6 -34.19 3.37 -1.18
C LEU A 6 -33.62 2.52 -2.32
N THR A 7 -34.50 1.87 -3.08
CA THR A 7 -34.10 1.02 -4.21
C THR A 7 -33.40 1.83 -5.31
N GLU A 8 -33.92 3.02 -5.64
CA GLU A 8 -33.28 3.93 -6.59
C GLU A 8 -31.91 4.41 -6.11
N SER A 9 -31.77 4.68 -4.81
CA SER A 9 -30.50 5.09 -4.21
C SER A 9 -29.47 3.96 -4.27
N MET A 10 -29.87 2.73 -3.95
CA MET A 10 -29.02 1.54 -4.08
C MET A 10 -28.56 1.32 -5.52
N GLN A 11 -29.46 1.46 -6.50
CA GLN A 11 -29.12 1.35 -7.91
C GLN A 11 -28.08 2.40 -8.35
N LYS A 12 -28.24 3.65 -7.91
CA LYS A 12 -27.26 4.71 -8.19
C LYS A 12 -25.89 4.38 -7.60
N LEU A 13 -25.84 3.86 -6.36
CA LEU A 13 -24.59 3.44 -5.72
C LEU A 13 -23.90 2.31 -6.48
N LEU A 14 -24.64 1.28 -6.90
CA LEU A 14 -24.08 0.17 -7.66
C LEU A 14 -23.47 0.63 -9.00
N ILE A 15 -24.14 1.54 -9.70
CA ILE A 15 -23.59 2.14 -10.94
C ILE A 15 -22.29 2.90 -10.65
N VAL A 16 -22.23 3.63 -9.55
CA VAL A 16 -21.02 4.36 -9.16
C VAL A 16 -19.89 3.39 -8.80
N MET A 17 -20.16 2.32 -8.05
CA MET A 17 -19.17 1.29 -7.71
C MET A 17 -18.60 0.66 -8.99
N GLN A 18 -19.46 0.26 -9.93
CA GLN A 18 -19.00 -0.31 -11.20
C GLN A 18 -18.12 0.66 -11.99
N ARG A 19 -18.51 1.93 -12.08
CA ARG A 19 -17.70 2.96 -12.76
C ARG A 19 -16.35 3.22 -12.08
N LEU A 20 -16.27 3.02 -10.76
CA LEU A 20 -15.01 3.11 -10.03
C LEU A 20 -14.14 1.89 -10.31
N ASP A 21 -14.70 0.69 -10.32
CA ASP A 21 -13.97 -0.53 -10.65
C ASP A 21 -13.40 -0.49 -12.08
N GLU A 22 -14.18 0.02 -13.05
CA GLU A 22 -13.77 0.25 -14.44
C GLU A 22 -12.58 1.24 -14.55
N LYS A 23 -12.40 2.12 -13.57
CA LYS A 23 -11.25 3.04 -13.50
C LYS A 23 -10.07 2.45 -12.74
N ILE A 24 -10.33 1.77 -11.62
CA ILE A 24 -9.29 1.23 -10.74
C ILE A 24 -8.52 0.10 -11.43
N GLY A 25 -9.21 -0.79 -12.15
CA GLY A 25 -8.58 -1.93 -12.84
C GLY A 25 -7.43 -1.51 -13.77
N PRO A 26 -7.66 -0.63 -14.76
CA PRO A 26 -6.62 -0.14 -15.66
C PRO A 26 -5.48 0.61 -14.94
N MET A 27 -5.79 1.34 -13.86
CA MET A 27 -4.77 2.04 -13.07
C MET A 27 -3.85 1.06 -12.35
N LEU A 28 -4.40 -0.05 -11.83
CA LEU A 28 -3.61 -1.11 -11.20
C LEU A 28 -2.72 -1.84 -12.20
N GLU A 29 -3.20 -2.05 -13.42
CA GLU A 29 -2.39 -2.67 -14.49
C GLU A 29 -1.24 -1.74 -14.91
N ALA A 30 -1.53 -0.45 -15.10
CA ALA A 30 -0.51 0.56 -15.42
C ALA A 30 0.57 0.69 -14.35
N ASP A 31 0.21 0.61 -13.06
CA ASP A 31 1.18 0.61 -11.94
C ASP A 31 2.16 -0.58 -12.03
N GLY A 32 1.70 -1.72 -12.52
CA GLY A 32 2.53 -2.92 -12.71
C GLY A 32 3.54 -2.84 -13.86
N GLU A 33 3.34 -1.94 -14.85
CA GLU A 33 4.18 -1.87 -16.05
C GLU A 33 5.61 -1.36 -15.79
N LEU A 34 5.81 -0.62 -14.69
CA LEU A 34 7.12 -0.12 -14.27
C LEU A 34 8.06 -1.24 -13.77
N PHE A 35 7.51 -2.44 -13.53
CA PHE A 35 8.23 -3.56 -12.97
C PHE A 35 8.39 -4.69 -14.00
N ASN A 36 8.99 -5.81 -13.56
CA ASN A 36 9.19 -6.95 -14.43
C ASN A 36 7.84 -7.51 -14.90
N LYS A 37 7.58 -7.52 -16.21
CA LYS A 37 6.30 -7.99 -16.79
C LYS A 37 5.91 -9.43 -16.42
N ARG A 38 6.88 -10.31 -16.09
CA ARG A 38 6.60 -11.72 -15.74
C ARG A 38 6.36 -11.93 -14.25
N TRP A 39 7.11 -11.23 -13.42
CA TRP A 39 7.13 -11.48 -11.97
C TRP A 39 6.47 -10.36 -11.15
N GLY A 40 6.21 -9.20 -11.77
CA GLY A 40 5.67 -8.03 -11.12
C GLY A 40 6.61 -7.50 -10.04
N TRP A 41 6.01 -7.17 -8.89
CA TRP A 41 6.67 -6.60 -7.73
C TRP A 41 7.43 -7.68 -6.95
N LEU A 42 8.68 -7.41 -6.58
CA LEU A 42 9.42 -8.31 -5.69
C LEU A 42 8.87 -8.30 -4.25
N SER A 43 8.27 -7.19 -3.82
CA SER A 43 7.80 -7.01 -2.45
C SER A 43 6.37 -7.49 -2.19
N ARG A 44 5.58 -7.65 -3.25
CA ARG A 44 4.15 -7.98 -3.16
C ARG A 44 3.83 -9.23 -3.96
N ALA A 45 2.89 -10.03 -3.46
CA ALA A 45 2.31 -11.16 -4.15
C ALA A 45 0.82 -10.88 -4.40
N GLY A 46 0.51 -10.15 -5.46
CA GLY A 46 -0.82 -9.59 -5.71
C GLY A 46 -0.97 -8.18 -5.14
N LEU A 47 -2.21 -7.73 -4.91
CA LEU A 47 -2.52 -6.34 -4.57
C LEU A 47 -2.21 -6.00 -3.10
N TRP A 48 -2.64 -6.85 -2.18
CA TRP A 48 -2.64 -6.57 -0.73
C TRP A 48 -1.72 -7.49 0.09
N ASP A 49 -1.06 -8.46 -0.54
CA ASP A 49 -0.23 -9.43 0.18
C ASP A 49 1.27 -9.21 -0.02
N LYS A 50 2.05 -9.51 1.02
CA LYS A 50 3.51 -9.47 1.00
C LYS A 50 4.04 -10.70 0.28
N SER A 51 5.06 -10.51 -0.56
CA SER A 51 5.74 -11.65 -1.18
C SER A 51 6.45 -12.50 -0.13
N HIS A 52 6.79 -13.74 -0.48
CA HIS A 52 7.62 -14.59 0.37
C HIS A 52 8.98 -13.96 0.67
N LEU A 53 9.58 -13.25 -0.31
CA LEU A 53 10.83 -12.53 -0.11
C LEU A 53 10.69 -11.44 0.94
N THR A 54 9.63 -10.63 0.88
CA THR A 54 9.40 -9.57 1.88
C THR A 54 9.18 -10.14 3.26
N ARG A 55 8.42 -11.24 3.39
CA ARG A 55 8.26 -11.93 4.68
C ARG A 55 9.60 -12.43 5.23
N GLN A 56 10.51 -12.89 4.37
CA GLN A 56 11.87 -13.27 4.79
C GLN A 56 12.68 -12.06 5.25
N ILE A 57 12.66 -10.96 4.49
CA ILE A 57 13.37 -9.73 4.85
C ILE A 57 12.88 -9.22 6.20
N GLU A 58 11.56 -9.09 6.40
CA GLU A 58 10.97 -8.62 7.66
C GLU A 58 11.30 -9.53 8.86
N LYS A 59 11.44 -10.84 8.63
CA LYS A 59 11.74 -11.80 9.69
C LYS A 59 13.22 -11.82 10.08
N TYR A 60 14.12 -11.63 9.12
CA TYR A 60 15.55 -11.89 9.30
C TYR A 60 16.44 -10.65 9.32
N ALA A 61 15.94 -9.50 8.86
CA ALA A 61 16.70 -8.26 8.84
C ALA A 61 16.00 -7.20 9.70
N ASP A 62 16.68 -6.73 10.75
CA ASP A 62 16.19 -5.60 11.56
C ASP A 62 16.13 -4.30 10.72
N ILE A 63 17.08 -4.15 9.79
CA ILE A 63 17.17 -3.02 8.86
C ILE A 63 17.59 -3.58 7.50
N TYR A 64 16.96 -3.10 6.42
CA TYR A 64 17.33 -3.45 5.06
C TYR A 64 17.48 -2.20 4.19
N THR A 65 18.43 -2.23 3.26
CA THR A 65 18.67 -1.15 2.30
C THR A 65 19.32 -1.72 1.03
N SER A 66 19.35 -0.95 -0.06
CA SER A 66 19.84 -1.45 -1.35
C SER A 66 21.35 -1.77 -1.33
N ARG A 67 22.15 -1.03 -0.55
CA ARG A 67 23.61 -1.18 -0.44
C ARG A 67 24.13 -0.77 0.93
N VAL A 68 25.21 -1.39 1.39
CA VAL A 68 25.86 -1.04 2.67
C VAL A 68 26.36 0.40 2.71
N SER A 69 26.76 0.98 1.57
CA SER A 69 27.21 2.36 1.50
C SER A 69 26.12 3.36 1.91
N ASN A 70 24.85 2.96 1.89
CA ASN A 70 23.76 3.83 2.33
C ASN A 70 23.87 4.16 3.83
N PHE A 71 24.56 3.34 4.63
CA PHE A 71 24.84 3.65 6.04
C PHE A 71 25.78 4.84 6.21
N LEU A 72 26.57 5.21 5.19
CA LEU A 72 27.45 6.39 5.25
C LEU A 72 26.67 7.72 5.27
N HIS A 73 25.38 7.70 4.92
CA HIS A 73 24.50 8.86 5.03
C HIS A 73 24.00 9.09 6.47
N TYR A 74 24.25 8.16 7.38
CA TYR A 74 23.86 8.26 8.78
C TYR A 74 25.08 8.38 9.68
N THR A 75 24.90 9.00 10.85
CA THR A 75 25.98 9.04 11.85
C THR A 75 26.16 7.65 12.48
N PRO A 76 27.37 7.29 12.94
CA PRO A 76 27.60 6.02 13.66
C PRO A 76 26.77 5.85 14.94
N PHE A 77 26.15 6.91 15.44
CA PHE A 77 25.30 6.92 16.64
C PHE A 77 23.80 6.97 16.32
N MET A 78 23.43 6.80 15.04
CA MET A 78 22.03 6.83 14.60
C MET A 78 21.23 5.72 15.28
N TYR A 79 20.07 6.10 15.82
CA TYR A 79 19.11 5.17 16.40
C TYR A 79 17.96 4.95 15.41
N PHE A 80 17.87 3.73 14.87
CA PHE A 80 16.82 3.36 13.93
C PHE A 80 15.61 2.80 14.68
N GLN A 81 14.44 3.38 14.45
CA GLN A 81 13.16 2.89 14.99
C GLN A 81 12.27 2.41 13.86
N SER A 82 11.60 1.27 14.08
CA SER A 82 10.58 0.77 13.17
C SER A 82 9.30 1.61 13.29
N GLN A 83 8.55 1.69 12.18
CA GLN A 83 7.21 2.26 12.21
C GLN A 83 6.24 1.26 12.84
N GLU A 84 5.27 1.76 13.59
CA GLU A 84 4.20 0.94 14.16
C GLU A 84 3.42 0.22 13.06
N GLN A 85 3.21 -1.08 13.24
CA GLN A 85 2.39 -1.88 12.33
C GLN A 85 0.94 -1.79 12.78
N THR A 86 0.05 -1.39 11.88
CA THR A 86 -1.39 -1.34 12.14
C THR A 86 -2.06 -2.65 11.75
N LEU A 87 -2.97 -3.13 12.58
CA LEU A 87 -3.84 -4.26 12.31
C LEU A 87 -5.07 -3.82 11.51
N ALA A 88 -5.70 -4.77 10.81
CA ALA A 88 -6.86 -4.49 9.94
C ALA A 88 -8.08 -3.88 10.65
N HIS A 89 -8.16 -4.00 11.98
CA HIS A 89 -9.23 -3.43 12.80
C HIS A 89 -8.78 -2.20 13.60
N ASP A 90 -7.54 -1.73 13.42
CA ASP A 90 -7.10 -0.51 14.05
C ASP A 90 -7.84 0.67 13.42
N ALA A 91 -8.41 1.54 14.26
CA ALA A 91 -9.13 2.71 13.82
C ALA A 91 -8.13 3.73 13.24
N HIS A 92 -7.92 3.68 11.93
CA HIS A 92 -7.19 4.73 11.24
C HIS A 92 -7.98 6.04 11.34
N SER A 93 -7.54 6.94 12.22
CA SER A 93 -7.91 8.34 12.08
C SER A 93 -7.23 8.82 10.80
N TYR A 94 -7.99 8.99 9.72
CA TYR A 94 -7.53 9.71 8.53
C TYR A 94 -7.23 11.16 8.94
N SER A 95 -6.04 11.41 9.49
CA SER A 95 -5.48 12.75 9.54
C SER A 95 -4.97 13.07 8.13
N GLY A 96 -5.70 13.94 7.44
CA GLY A 96 -5.29 14.42 6.13
C GLY A 96 -3.89 15.04 6.18
N GLY A 97 -3.00 14.54 5.31
CA GLY A 97 -1.85 15.23 4.72
C GLY A 97 -1.00 16.16 5.61
N LYS A 98 0.11 15.61 6.12
CA LYS A 98 1.44 16.21 6.35
C LYS A 98 2.19 15.15 7.17
N ASP A 99 3.13 14.40 6.61
CA ASP A 99 4.50 14.86 6.42
C ASP A 99 5.22 13.98 5.39
N ILE A 100 5.50 14.54 4.20
CA ILE A 100 6.62 14.09 3.40
C ILE A 100 7.86 14.71 4.05
N LYS A 101 8.48 14.00 5.00
CA LYS A 101 9.90 14.26 5.31
C LYS A 101 10.73 13.61 4.20
N VAL A 102 10.96 14.38 3.15
CA VAL A 102 12.14 14.19 2.31
C VAL A 102 13.37 14.54 3.16
N HIS A 103 14.27 13.57 3.32
CA HIS A 103 15.67 13.80 3.67
C HIS A 103 16.50 13.45 2.45
#